data_AF-A0A535ZQ66-F1
#
_entry.id   AF-A0A535ZQ66-F1
#
_cell.length_a   1.000
_cell.length_b   1.000
_cell.length_c   1.000
_cell.angle_alpha   90.00
_cell.angle_beta   90.00
_cell.angle_gamma   90.00
#
_symmetry.space_group_name_H-M   'P 1'
#
loop_
_entity.id
_entity.type
_entity.pdbx_description
1 polymer ?
#
loop_
_entity_poly.entity_id
_entity_poly.type
_entity_poly.pdbx_seq_one_letter_code
_entity_poly.pdbx_strand_id
1 'polypeptide(L)'
;GGIPQVIARSYLAWWLGSPAWSPDGSRIAYGVYLEGSPDGDTVQIWTVNPDGTHPRLLVNLGECRAACAEGLAWSPDGSMLAFHSIRGVPAGTRAIYTVRADGSGLRRINRDGLQPSWSPDGSRLAFVRFPTPGGIPGEITHGELLTMASDGSDAIPVLEDVALSPNGLAWNPVG
;
A
#
# COMPACT_ATOMS: atom_id res chain seq x y z
N GLY A 1 -12.90 -9.99 24.94
CA GLY A 1 -11.56 -9.55 25.37
C GLY A 1 -10.73 -10.78 25.65
N GLY A 2 -9.75 -11.06 24.80
CA GLY A 2 -8.82 -12.20 24.95
C GLY A 2 -7.42 -11.72 25.30
N ILE A 3 -6.58 -12.63 25.82
CA ILE A 3 -5.16 -12.36 26.08
C ILE A 3 -4.47 -12.16 24.71
N PRO A 4 -3.71 -11.07 24.50
CA PRO A 4 -2.94 -10.89 23.27
C PRO A 4 -1.99 -12.07 23.02
N GLN A 5 -1.98 -12.59 21.80
CA GLN A 5 -1.06 -13.65 21.37
C GLN A 5 -0.08 -13.12 20.34
N VAL A 6 1.18 -13.57 20.42
CA VAL A 6 2.19 -13.24 19.42
C VAL A 6 2.14 -14.27 18.31
N ILE A 7 1.76 -13.83 17.11
CA ILE A 7 1.54 -14.70 15.94
C ILE A 7 2.68 -14.65 14.91
N ALA A 8 3.56 -13.65 15.00
CA ALA A 8 4.76 -13.54 14.18
C ALA A 8 5.88 -12.86 14.96
N ARG A 9 7.10 -13.40 14.84
CA ARG A 9 8.34 -12.79 15.30
C ARG A 9 9.37 -12.91 14.19
N SER A 10 10.16 -11.87 14.01
CA SER A 10 11.40 -11.97 13.25
C SER A 10 12.55 -11.66 14.20
N TYR A 11 13.51 -12.57 14.26
CA TYR A 11 14.72 -12.43 15.07
C TYR A 11 15.84 -11.71 14.32
N LEU A 12 15.64 -11.48 13.02
CA LEU A 12 16.56 -10.77 12.11
C LEU A 12 15.99 -9.44 11.63
N ALA A 13 14.74 -9.13 11.98
CA ALA A 13 14.09 -7.86 11.68
C ALA A 13 13.86 -7.08 12.96
N TRP A 14 14.24 -5.81 12.96
CA TRP A 14 13.84 -4.88 14.03
C TRP A 14 12.47 -4.24 13.75
N TRP A 15 11.88 -4.54 12.60
CA TRP A 15 10.58 -4.01 12.18
C TRP A 15 9.70 -5.09 11.54
N LEU A 16 8.51 -5.24 12.12
CA LEU A 16 7.34 -5.90 11.53
C LEU A 16 6.26 -4.82 11.44
N GLY A 17 5.61 -4.68 10.28
CA GLY A 17 4.68 -3.56 10.11
C GLY A 17 3.65 -3.75 9.01
N SER A 18 2.73 -2.78 8.94
CA SER A 18 1.62 -2.72 7.99
C SER A 18 0.72 -3.97 7.95
N PRO A 19 0.29 -4.56 9.08
CA PRO A 19 -0.54 -5.77 9.04
C PRO A 19 -1.88 -5.50 8.35
N ALA A 20 -2.33 -6.46 7.53
CA ALA A 20 -3.62 -6.39 6.85
C ALA A 20 -4.33 -7.75 6.85
N TRP A 21 -5.57 -7.77 7.34
CA TRP A 21 -6.43 -8.95 7.30
C TRP A 21 -6.92 -9.22 5.88
N SER A 22 -6.93 -10.50 5.48
CA SER A 22 -7.69 -10.92 4.30
C SER A 22 -9.19 -10.76 4.56
N PRO A 23 -10.03 -10.56 3.52
CA PRO A 23 -11.46 -10.27 3.68
C PRO A 23 -12.23 -11.40 4.35
N ASP A 24 -11.81 -12.64 4.13
CA ASP A 24 -12.37 -13.85 4.73
C ASP A 24 -11.86 -14.12 6.15
N GLY A 25 -10.94 -13.30 6.66
CA GLY A 25 -10.30 -13.46 7.96
C GLY A 25 -9.36 -14.66 8.07
N SER A 26 -9.06 -15.37 6.97
CA SER A 26 -8.24 -16.58 7.00
C SER A 26 -6.75 -16.31 7.09
N ARG A 27 -6.29 -15.10 6.74
CA ARG A 27 -4.87 -14.73 6.65
C ARG A 27 -4.62 -13.29 7.11
N ILE A 28 -3.41 -13.05 7.59
CA ILE A 28 -2.89 -11.72 7.88
C ILE A 28 -1.63 -11.54 7.03
N ALA A 29 -1.59 -10.52 6.19
CA ALA A 29 -0.38 -10.08 5.49
C ALA A 29 0.42 -9.12 6.38
N TYR A 30 1.75 -9.17 6.32
CA TYR A 30 2.63 -8.27 7.08
C TYR A 30 3.99 -8.10 6.39
N GLY A 31 4.61 -6.93 6.57
CA GLY A 31 5.95 -6.65 6.10
C GLY A 31 7.02 -7.13 7.09
N VAL A 32 8.12 -7.67 6.56
CA VAL A 32 9.30 -8.10 7.29
C VAL A 32 10.52 -7.45 6.64
N TYR A 33 11.27 -6.68 7.41
CA TYR A 33 12.54 -6.08 6.96
C TYR A 33 13.71 -6.93 7.45
N LEU A 34 14.49 -7.53 6.55
CA LEU A 34 15.66 -8.32 6.92
C LEU A 34 16.92 -7.51 6.63
N GLU A 35 17.64 -7.13 7.68
CA GLU A 35 18.95 -6.48 7.57
C GLU A 35 20.04 -7.52 7.34
N GLY A 36 21.02 -7.18 6.49
CA GLY A 36 22.24 -7.98 6.35
C GLY A 36 21.98 -9.39 5.79
N SER A 37 20.93 -9.56 4.99
CA SER A 37 20.75 -10.78 4.22
C SER A 37 21.90 -10.94 3.21
N PRO A 38 22.19 -12.15 2.71
CA PRO A 38 23.23 -12.36 1.70
C PRO A 38 23.06 -11.49 0.45
N ASP A 39 21.82 -11.07 0.17
CA ASP A 39 21.43 -10.22 -0.96
C ASP A 39 21.27 -8.74 -0.54
N GLY A 40 21.82 -8.33 0.60
CA GLY A 40 21.65 -6.98 1.17
C GLY A 40 20.36 -6.82 1.97
N ASP A 41 20.05 -5.59 2.36
CA ASP A 41 18.80 -5.29 3.10
C ASP A 41 17.60 -5.56 2.20
N THR A 42 16.64 -6.35 2.68
CA THR A 42 15.48 -6.76 1.90
C THR A 42 14.18 -6.55 2.67
N VAL A 43 13.12 -6.20 1.94
CA VAL A 43 11.75 -6.24 2.45
C VAL A 43 10.99 -7.39 1.82
N GLN A 44 10.38 -8.19 2.68
CA GLN A 44 9.53 -9.30 2.32
C GLN A 44 8.12 -9.04 2.83
N ILE A 45 7.13 -9.47 2.07
CA ILE A 45 5.75 -9.53 2.54
C ILE A 45 5.42 -10.99 2.77
N TRP A 46 4.90 -11.27 3.96
CA TRP A 46 4.52 -12.60 4.42
C TRP A 46 3.02 -12.65 4.69
N THR A 47 2.46 -13.87 4.68
CA THR A 47 1.13 -14.16 5.18
C THR A 47 1.19 -15.20 6.28
N VAL A 48 0.31 -15.10 7.26
CA VAL A 48 0.18 -16.09 8.36
C VAL A 48 -1.31 -16.30 8.68
N ASN A 49 -1.66 -17.46 9.20
CA ASN A 49 -3.00 -17.67 9.76
C ASN A 49 -3.18 -16.84 11.05
N PRO A 50 -4.43 -16.53 11.45
CA PRO A 50 -4.72 -15.77 12.66
C PRO A 50 -4.20 -16.38 13.96
N ASP A 51 -3.98 -17.70 13.96
CA ASP A 51 -3.42 -18.47 15.08
C ASP A 51 -1.87 -18.53 15.06
N GLY A 52 -1.22 -17.86 14.11
CA GLY A 52 0.23 -17.88 13.91
C GLY A 52 0.75 -19.08 13.11
N THR A 53 -0.12 -19.99 12.67
CA THR A 53 0.29 -21.15 11.85
C THR A 53 0.46 -20.77 10.38
N HIS A 54 1.12 -21.65 9.62
CA HIS A 54 1.32 -21.51 8.17
C HIS A 54 1.93 -20.16 7.72
N PRO A 55 3.01 -19.67 8.35
CA PRO A 55 3.72 -18.52 7.82
C PRO A 55 4.28 -18.85 6.43
N ARG A 56 4.00 -17.97 5.47
CA ARG A 56 4.38 -18.14 4.07
C ARG A 56 4.92 -16.83 3.51
N LEU A 57 6.06 -16.90 2.83
CA LEU A 57 6.55 -15.80 2.01
C LEU A 57 5.59 -15.58 0.84
N LEU A 58 5.03 -14.38 0.73
CA LEU A 58 4.17 -13.98 -0.38
C LEU A 58 5.01 -13.36 -1.50
N VAL A 59 5.86 -12.40 -1.17
CA VAL A 59 6.76 -11.76 -2.14
C VAL A 59 8.04 -11.29 -1.47
N ASN A 60 9.16 -11.49 -2.15
CA ASN A 60 10.45 -10.89 -1.82
C ASN A 60 10.68 -9.72 -2.78
N LEU A 61 10.83 -8.51 -2.24
CA LEU A 61 11.02 -7.30 -3.04
C LEU A 61 12.48 -7.08 -3.45
N GLY A 62 13.40 -7.93 -3.00
CA GLY A 62 14.83 -7.83 -3.25
C GLY A 62 15.45 -6.69 -2.44
N GLU A 63 16.59 -6.18 -2.93
CA GLU A 63 17.31 -5.04 -2.35
C GLU A 63 16.37 -3.84 -2.17
N CYS A 64 16.00 -3.58 -0.93
CA CYS A 64 15.08 -2.53 -0.55
C CYS A 64 15.26 -2.20 0.94
N ARG A 65 15.40 -0.90 1.26
CA ARG A 65 15.66 -0.40 2.62
C ARG A 65 14.41 -0.42 3.50
N ALA A 66 14.56 -0.07 4.78
CA ALA A 66 13.43 0.02 5.71
C ALA A 66 12.30 0.95 5.19
N ALA A 67 11.05 0.65 5.54
CA ALA A 67 9.82 1.29 5.02
C ALA A 67 9.59 1.13 3.50
N CYS A 68 10.23 0.13 2.87
CA CYS A 68 10.09 -0.12 1.45
C CYS A 68 8.72 -0.62 0.99
N ALA A 69 7.91 -1.21 1.86
CA ALA A 69 6.58 -1.69 1.50
C ALA A 69 5.60 -1.49 2.65
N GLU A 70 4.58 -0.68 2.40
CA GLU A 70 3.61 -0.27 3.40
C GLU A 70 2.20 -0.14 2.79
N GLY A 71 1.20 0.06 3.65
CA GLY A 71 -0.20 0.22 3.22
C GLY A 71 -0.73 -1.02 2.50
N LEU A 72 -0.51 -2.20 3.10
CA LEU A 72 -1.00 -3.47 2.59
C LEU A 72 -2.54 -3.46 2.59
N ALA A 73 -3.15 -3.80 1.46
CA ALA A 73 -4.60 -3.81 1.27
C ALA A 73 -5.02 -4.99 0.38
N TRP A 74 -5.75 -5.95 0.94
CA TRP A 74 -6.33 -7.05 0.18
C TRP A 74 -7.50 -6.56 -0.69
N SER A 75 -7.62 -7.12 -1.89
CA SER A 75 -8.83 -6.96 -2.70
C SER A 75 -10.02 -7.65 -1.99
N PRO A 76 -11.27 -7.21 -2.22
CA PRO A 76 -12.44 -7.74 -1.50
C PRO A 76 -12.68 -9.24 -1.72
N ASP A 77 -12.25 -9.77 -2.86
CA ASP A 77 -12.29 -11.20 -3.20
C ASP A 77 -11.09 -12.00 -2.64
N GLY A 78 -10.13 -11.32 -2.00
CA GLY A 78 -8.92 -11.91 -1.45
C GLY A 78 -7.93 -12.43 -2.50
N SER A 79 -8.12 -12.13 -3.78
CA SER A 79 -7.29 -12.64 -4.88
C SER A 79 -6.01 -11.84 -5.11
N MET A 80 -5.97 -10.58 -4.69
CA MET A 80 -4.83 -9.67 -4.84
C MET A 80 -4.52 -8.92 -3.56
N LEU A 81 -3.26 -8.53 -3.42
CA LEU A 81 -2.77 -7.63 -2.39
C LEU A 81 -2.15 -6.41 -3.08
N ALA A 82 -2.65 -5.22 -2.74
CA ALA A 82 -2.05 -3.95 -3.11
C ALA A 82 -1.17 -3.43 -1.98
N PHE A 83 -0.10 -2.72 -2.34
CA PHE A 83 0.78 -2.03 -1.39
C PHE A 83 1.53 -0.94 -2.14
N HIS A 84 2.14 -0.01 -1.42
CA HIS A 84 3.05 0.95 -2.04
C HIS A 84 4.50 0.66 -1.69
N SER A 85 5.41 0.95 -2.61
CA SER A 85 6.82 0.67 -2.48
C SER A 85 7.70 1.72 -3.15
N ILE A 86 8.91 1.88 -2.60
CA ILE A 86 9.99 2.70 -3.19
C ILE A 86 10.89 1.88 -4.14
N ARG A 87 10.59 0.60 -4.35
CA ARG A 87 11.37 -0.28 -5.22
C ARG A 87 11.34 0.24 -6.67
N GLY A 88 12.52 0.43 -7.28
CA GLY A 88 12.62 0.75 -8.71
C GLY A 88 11.93 2.06 -9.12
N VAL A 89 11.82 3.02 -8.19
CA VAL A 89 11.33 4.39 -8.43
C VAL A 89 12.34 5.42 -7.91
N PRO A 90 12.32 6.68 -8.40
CA PRO A 90 13.22 7.73 -7.93
C PRO A 90 13.14 7.96 -6.42
N ALA A 91 14.25 8.42 -5.82
CA ALA A 91 14.28 8.76 -4.40
C ALA A 91 13.19 9.77 -4.04
N GLY A 92 12.51 9.55 -2.91
CA GLY A 92 11.39 10.39 -2.46
C GLY A 92 10.03 10.05 -3.09
N THR A 93 9.98 9.18 -4.09
CA THR A 93 8.73 8.72 -4.72
C THR A 93 8.30 7.34 -4.22
N ARG A 94 7.01 7.05 -4.36
CA ARG A 94 6.40 5.76 -4.03
C ARG A 94 5.51 5.37 -5.19
N ALA A 95 5.43 4.08 -5.47
CA ALA A 95 4.51 3.53 -6.46
C ALA A 95 3.67 2.42 -5.85
N ILE A 96 2.47 2.23 -6.40
CA ILE A 96 1.56 1.15 -6.03
C ILE A 96 1.90 -0.09 -6.83
N TYR A 97 1.95 -1.20 -6.13
CA TYR A 97 2.17 -2.53 -6.63
C TYR A 97 0.99 -3.41 -6.28
N THR A 98 0.73 -4.40 -7.13
CA THR A 98 -0.20 -5.50 -6.86
C THR A 98 0.52 -6.82 -7.01
N VAL A 99 0.18 -7.79 -6.16
CA VAL A 99 0.61 -9.17 -6.26
C VAL A 99 -0.60 -10.09 -6.03
N ARG A 100 -0.64 -11.24 -6.69
CA ARG A 100 -1.70 -12.23 -6.43
C ARG A 100 -1.51 -12.87 -5.06
N ALA A 101 -2.60 -13.41 -4.51
CA ALA A 101 -2.62 -14.10 -3.22
C ALA A 101 -1.71 -15.35 -3.15
N ASP A 102 -1.28 -15.86 -4.31
CA ASP A 102 -0.32 -16.96 -4.45
C ASP A 102 1.14 -16.49 -4.60
N GLY A 103 1.39 -15.18 -4.58
CA GLY A 103 2.71 -14.57 -4.76
C GLY A 103 3.12 -14.31 -6.20
N SER A 104 2.33 -14.77 -7.18
CA SER A 104 2.60 -14.54 -8.60
C SER A 104 2.14 -13.16 -9.07
N GLY A 105 2.60 -12.74 -10.25
CA GLY A 105 2.07 -11.56 -10.92
C GLY A 105 2.36 -10.23 -10.21
N LEU A 106 3.45 -10.14 -9.44
CA LEU A 106 3.94 -8.88 -8.89
C LEU A 106 4.13 -7.87 -10.04
N ARG A 107 3.41 -6.75 -9.98
CA ARG A 107 3.52 -5.67 -10.96
C ARG A 107 3.35 -4.31 -10.31
N ARG A 108 4.02 -3.31 -10.87
CA ARG A 108 3.79 -1.90 -10.58
C ARG A 108 2.61 -1.42 -11.42
N ILE A 109 1.62 -0.78 -10.80
CA ILE A 109 0.41 -0.31 -11.48
C ILE A 109 0.32 1.22 -11.58
N ASN A 110 1.10 1.99 -10.80
CA ASN A 110 1.27 3.42 -11.02
C ASN A 110 2.71 3.87 -10.68
N ARG A 111 3.02 5.19 -10.73
CA ARG A 111 4.40 5.70 -10.50
C ARG A 111 4.55 6.62 -9.29
N ASP A 112 3.45 7.09 -8.72
CA ASP A 112 3.41 8.20 -7.78
C ASP A 112 2.25 8.11 -6.79
N GLY A 113 1.91 6.90 -6.33
CA GLY A 113 0.85 6.68 -5.35
C GLY A 113 1.32 5.95 -4.09
N LEU A 114 0.58 6.17 -3.00
CA LEU A 114 0.73 5.50 -1.72
C LEU A 114 -0.62 5.19 -1.06
N GLN A 115 -0.59 4.36 -0.02
CA GLN A 115 -1.77 3.97 0.78
C GLN A 115 -2.96 3.50 -0.07
N PRO A 116 -2.78 2.45 -0.90
CA PRO A 116 -3.85 1.95 -1.74
C PRO A 116 -5.01 1.39 -0.89
N SER A 117 -6.24 1.57 -1.36
CA SER A 117 -7.45 0.96 -0.81
C SER A 117 -8.36 0.51 -1.94
N TRP A 118 -8.84 -0.73 -1.89
CA TRP A 118 -9.71 -1.28 -2.92
C TRP A 118 -11.15 -0.77 -2.79
N SER A 119 -11.81 -0.55 -3.91
CA SER A 119 -13.26 -0.38 -3.93
C SER A 119 -13.95 -1.68 -3.50
N PRO A 120 -15.18 -1.62 -2.94
CA PRO A 120 -15.89 -2.82 -2.46
C PRO A 120 -16.14 -3.89 -3.53
N ASP A 121 -16.23 -3.49 -4.80
CA ASP A 121 -16.41 -4.37 -5.95
C ASP A 121 -15.07 -4.86 -6.56
N GLY A 122 -13.92 -4.39 -6.04
CA GLY A 122 -12.59 -4.74 -6.52
C GLY A 122 -12.22 -4.14 -7.89
N SER A 123 -13.08 -3.32 -8.50
CA SER A 123 -12.82 -2.77 -9.84
C SER A 123 -11.84 -1.60 -9.83
N ARG A 124 -11.69 -0.93 -8.69
CA ARG A 124 -10.87 0.29 -8.53
C ARG A 124 -10.01 0.27 -7.28
N LEU A 125 -9.02 1.16 -7.29
CA LEU A 125 -8.16 1.51 -6.16
C LEU A 125 -8.24 3.01 -5.89
N ALA A 126 -8.51 3.41 -4.65
CA ALA A 126 -8.25 4.75 -4.15
C ALA A 126 -6.81 4.84 -3.63
N PHE A 127 -6.16 5.98 -3.80
CA PHE A 127 -4.80 6.21 -3.30
C PHE A 127 -4.47 7.69 -3.13
N VAL A 128 -3.45 7.99 -2.32
CA VAL A 128 -2.93 9.34 -2.14
C VAL A 128 -1.70 9.53 -3.03
N ARG A 129 -1.59 10.70 -3.63
CA ARG A 129 -0.41 11.16 -4.36
C ARG A 129 0.15 12.41 -3.71
N PHE A 130 1.46 12.46 -3.54
CA PHE A 130 2.16 13.70 -3.24
C PHE A 130 2.96 14.10 -4.47
N PRO A 131 2.70 15.27 -5.08
CA PRO A 131 3.55 15.81 -6.12
C PRO A 131 5.03 15.80 -5.68
N THR A 132 5.91 15.38 -6.59
CA THR A 132 7.34 15.18 -6.33
C THR A 132 8.00 16.46 -5.80
N PRO A 133 8.96 16.36 -4.85
CA PRO A 133 9.78 17.50 -4.44
C PRO A 133 10.51 18.06 -5.67
N GLY A 134 10.18 19.30 -6.03
CA GLY A 134 10.51 19.93 -7.30
C GLY A 134 9.59 21.11 -7.63
N GLY A 135 8.44 21.19 -6.95
CA GLY A 135 7.63 22.40 -6.82
C GLY A 135 8.40 23.55 -6.16
N ILE A 136 7.89 24.76 -6.39
CA ILE A 136 8.51 26.03 -6.00
C ILE A 136 8.79 26.03 -4.48
N PRO A 137 10.00 26.41 -4.02
CA PRO A 137 10.26 26.53 -2.58
C PRO A 137 9.23 27.45 -1.92
N GLY A 138 8.47 26.92 -0.95
CA GLY A 138 7.41 27.64 -0.24
C GLY A 138 5.98 27.32 -0.68
N GLU A 139 5.79 26.51 -1.72
CA GLU A 139 4.47 25.99 -2.10
C GLU A 139 4.09 24.82 -1.18
N ILE A 140 2.91 24.91 -0.56
CA ILE A 140 2.35 23.78 0.19
C ILE A 140 1.88 22.75 -0.85
N THR A 141 2.67 21.70 -1.03
CA THR A 141 2.26 20.56 -1.83
C THR A 141 1.18 19.79 -1.07
N HIS A 142 -0.07 19.90 -1.51
CA HIS A 142 -1.17 19.14 -0.93
C HIS A 142 -1.17 17.70 -1.47
N GLY A 143 -1.55 16.75 -0.62
CA GLY A 143 -1.82 15.39 -1.07
C GLY A 143 -3.11 15.36 -1.89
N GLU A 144 -3.07 14.73 -3.06
CA GLU A 144 -4.24 14.50 -3.90
C GLU A 144 -4.82 13.12 -3.59
N LEU A 145 -6.15 13.02 -3.47
CA LEU A 145 -6.85 11.74 -3.41
C LEU A 145 -7.32 11.37 -4.82
N LEU A 146 -6.87 10.23 -5.33
CA LEU A 146 -7.22 9.74 -6.65
C LEU A 146 -7.90 8.36 -6.57
N THR A 147 -8.64 8.01 -7.63
CA THR A 147 -9.02 6.62 -7.92
C THR A 147 -8.45 6.19 -9.26
N MET A 148 -8.16 4.91 -9.42
CA MET A 148 -7.78 4.29 -10.70
C MET A 148 -8.45 2.93 -10.84
N ALA A 149 -8.53 2.40 -12.06
CA ALA A 149 -8.89 1.01 -12.28
C ALA A 149 -7.85 0.07 -11.63
N SER A 150 -8.26 -1.14 -11.29
CA SER A 150 -7.41 -2.14 -10.59
C SER A 150 -6.18 -2.59 -11.39
N ASP A 151 -6.14 -2.33 -12.70
CA ASP A 151 -4.99 -2.55 -13.55
C ASP A 151 -4.02 -1.37 -13.63
N GLY A 152 -4.37 -0.23 -13.00
CA GLY A 152 -3.60 1.01 -12.99
C GLY A 152 -4.02 2.03 -14.04
N SER A 153 -4.98 1.71 -14.91
CA SER A 153 -5.52 2.65 -15.89
C SER A 153 -6.51 3.65 -15.25
N ASP A 154 -6.88 4.69 -16.00
CA ASP A 154 -7.95 5.63 -15.64
C ASP A 154 -7.80 6.28 -14.26
N ALA A 155 -6.57 6.70 -13.92
CA ALA A 155 -6.30 7.45 -12.70
C ALA A 155 -6.92 8.87 -12.79
N ILE A 156 -7.88 9.15 -11.91
CA ILE A 156 -8.62 10.42 -11.84
C ILE A 156 -8.68 10.94 -10.40
N PRO A 157 -8.55 12.26 -10.17
CA PRO A 157 -8.77 12.86 -8.84
C PRO A 157 -10.21 12.62 -8.36
N VAL A 158 -10.38 12.35 -7.07
CA VAL A 158 -11.70 12.26 -6.40
C VAL A 158 -12.17 13.64 -5.93
N LEU A 159 -11.22 14.53 -5.64
CA LEU A 159 -11.46 15.90 -5.25
C LEU A 159 -10.68 16.78 -6.23
N GLU A 160 -11.38 17.42 -7.17
CA GLU A 160 -10.85 18.60 -7.83
C GLU A 160 -11.42 19.83 -7.11
N ASP A 161 -10.54 20.68 -6.60
CA ASP A 161 -10.85 21.96 -5.94
C ASP A 161 -11.77 21.89 -4.68
N VAL A 162 -11.16 21.72 -3.50
CA VAL A 162 -11.52 22.62 -2.40
C VAL A 162 -10.81 23.94 -2.71
N ALA A 163 -11.28 24.63 -3.74
CA ALA A 163 -10.83 25.98 -4.00
C ALA A 163 -11.03 26.75 -2.70
N LEU A 164 -9.97 27.44 -2.28
CA LEU A 164 -10.03 28.54 -1.34
C LEU A 164 -11.02 29.56 -1.90
N SER A 165 -12.32 29.37 -1.68
CA SER A 165 -13.26 30.47 -1.71
C SER A 165 -13.13 31.17 -0.37
N PRO A 166 -12.73 32.45 -0.33
CA PRO A 166 -12.82 33.24 0.90
C PRO A 166 -14.28 33.34 1.40
N ASN A 167 -15.25 32.99 0.54
CA ASN A 167 -16.67 33.16 0.78
C ASN A 167 -17.40 31.83 0.48
N GLY A 168 -17.46 30.96 1.48
CA GLY A 168 -18.56 30.01 1.73
C GLY A 168 -19.01 29.05 0.61
N LEU A 169 -18.99 27.76 0.92
CA LEU A 169 -19.63 26.72 0.13
C LEU A 169 -21.15 26.95 0.06
N ALA A 170 -21.71 27.00 -1.16
CA ALA A 170 -23.13 26.75 -1.39
C ALA A 170 -23.28 25.38 -2.06
N TRP A 171 -24.11 24.53 -1.47
CA TRP A 171 -24.42 23.19 -1.95
C TRP A 171 -25.42 23.26 -3.12
N ASN A 172 -25.29 22.38 -4.13
CA ASN A 172 -26.36 22.15 -5.09
C ASN A 172 -26.81 20.68 -5.03
N PRO A 173 -28.06 20.38 -4.64
CA PRO A 173 -28.63 19.05 -4.73
C PRO A 173 -28.90 18.68 -6.18
N VAL A 174 -28.88 17.38 -6.43
CA VAL A 174 -29.48 16.64 -7.56
C VAL A 174 -28.59 16.44 -8.80
N GLY A 175 -28.38 15.15 -9.09
CA GLY A 175 -27.77 14.57 -10.28
C GLY A 175 -27.50 13.09 -10.04
#